data_AF-A0AA36FXP9-F1
#
_entry.id   AF-A0AA36FXP9-F1
#
_cell.length_a   1.000
_cell.length_b   1.000
_cell.length_c   1.000
_cell.angle_alpha   90.00
_cell.angle_beta   90.00
_cell.angle_gamma   90.00
#
_symmetry.space_group_name_H-M   'P 1'
#
loop_
_entity.id
_entity.type
_entity.pdbx_description
1 polymer ?
#
loop_
_entity_poly.entity_id
_entity_poly.type
_entity_poly.pdbx_seq_one_letter_code
_entity_poly.pdbx_strand_id
1 'polypeptide(L)'
;MPGVYLPKQWDLAGCAIAVRDSDWPYLPETSKIEPGDVILGLKSNGLHSNGFSLVRKILKVNKIRYDNVVPWGKDTFGGLLLKPTRIYVRSVLPLMKEGLIKAAAHITGGGITENATRVLDKDGNVALEIDASAWEKQEIFDWLGSMGPVEAKELLRTFNCGIGMTLVVSKEKADEVQRRIVKSGESAYQIGSAIERASEALITYKNLENAFKLTKYVRETRKIRVGILISGAGSNMQRLIERAQRPGSNCEVVLVISNNPDAGGLEIAQKMQVSTAVVPHTTIREEGDMKMSEVLKLHGVELICLAGYMRILSGQFVKEWENKMINIHPSLLPAFRGGHAVRDTIAAGVKVAGCTAHLVVEEIDAGAIIAQSVVTVKAGDTEETLHERIKEKEHSLFPDAMELVAEQMLERA
;
A
#
# COMPACT_ATOMS: atom_id res chain seq x y z
N MET A 1 -20.25 -2.03 11.88
CA MET A 1 -18.83 -2.33 11.55
C MET A 1 -18.72 -3.03 10.20
N PRO A 2 -17.97 -2.49 9.21
CA PRO A 2 -17.81 -3.13 7.90
C PRO A 2 -17.23 -4.55 8.01
N GLY A 3 -17.95 -5.52 7.44
CA GLY A 3 -17.55 -6.93 7.39
C GLY A 3 -17.82 -7.76 8.64
N VAL A 4 -18.46 -7.20 9.68
CA VAL A 4 -18.87 -7.95 10.89
C VAL A 4 -20.38 -8.19 10.91
N TYR A 5 -21.18 -7.20 10.51
CA TYR A 5 -22.63 -7.31 10.51
C TYR A 5 -23.19 -7.45 9.08
N LEU A 6 -24.08 -8.44 8.89
CA LEU A 6 -24.90 -8.55 7.69
C LEU A 6 -26.02 -7.50 7.71
N PRO A 7 -26.65 -7.16 6.57
CA PRO A 7 -27.69 -6.13 6.48
C PRO A 7 -28.90 -6.33 7.42
N LYS A 8 -29.09 -7.54 7.98
CA LYS A 8 -30.21 -7.90 8.85
C LYS A 8 -29.80 -8.21 10.30
N GLN A 9 -28.58 -7.87 10.71
CA GLN A 9 -28.11 -8.11 12.08
C GLN A 9 -28.25 -6.86 12.95
N TRP A 10 -28.50 -7.11 14.25
CA TRP A 10 -28.65 -6.10 15.29
C TRP A 10 -27.32 -5.91 16.03
N ASP A 11 -26.98 -4.67 16.35
CA ASP A 11 -25.83 -4.31 17.18
C ASP A 11 -26.32 -3.99 18.59
N LEU A 12 -25.79 -4.69 19.60
CA LEU A 12 -26.14 -4.45 21.00
C LEU A 12 -25.05 -3.57 21.64
N ALA A 13 -25.37 -2.30 21.87
CA ALA A 13 -24.49 -1.38 22.59
C ALA A 13 -24.89 -1.35 24.08
N GLY A 14 -23.93 -1.67 24.96
CA GLY A 14 -24.06 -1.44 26.39
C GLY A 14 -23.39 -0.13 26.79
N CYS A 15 -23.94 0.57 27.78
CA CYS A 15 -23.28 1.71 28.41
C CYS A 15 -23.09 1.46 29.91
N ALA A 16 -22.00 1.98 30.47
CA ALA A 16 -21.80 2.09 31.90
C ALA A 16 -21.86 3.58 32.25
N ILE A 17 -22.72 3.94 33.20
CA ILE A 17 -22.84 5.30 33.72
C ILE A 17 -22.24 5.28 35.13
N ALA A 18 -21.32 6.19 35.40
CA ALA A 18 -20.71 6.37 36.71
C ALA A 18 -20.95 7.79 37.21
N VAL A 19 -21.17 7.93 38.51
CA VAL A 19 -21.20 9.22 39.21
C VAL A 19 -19.89 9.36 39.98
N ARG A 20 -19.30 10.55 39.96
CA ARG A 20 -18.03 10.88 40.60
C ARG A 20 -18.27 11.91 41.68
N ASP A 21 -17.69 11.70 42.86
CA ASP A 21 -17.68 12.70 43.92
C ASP A 21 -16.87 13.95 43.50
N SER A 22 -17.23 15.10 44.05
CA SER A 22 -16.61 16.39 43.67
C SER A 22 -15.14 16.49 44.07
N ASP A 23 -14.76 15.85 45.18
CA ASP A 23 -13.42 15.81 45.77
C ASP A 23 -12.49 14.77 45.13
N TRP A 24 -13.02 13.88 44.29
CA TRP A 24 -12.19 12.92 43.55
C TRP A 24 -11.21 13.66 42.62
N PRO A 25 -10.00 13.14 42.37
CA PRO A 25 -9.10 13.72 41.37
C PRO A 25 -9.76 13.79 39.99
N TYR A 26 -9.62 14.93 39.29
CA TYR A 26 -10.09 15.12 37.93
C TYR A 26 -8.90 15.08 36.97
N LEU A 27 -8.81 14.03 36.15
CA LEU A 27 -7.85 13.98 35.06
C LEU A 27 -8.55 14.27 33.72
N PRO A 28 -7.86 14.88 32.76
CA PRO A 28 -6.48 15.39 32.87
C PRO A 28 -6.37 16.67 33.72
N GLU A 29 -5.30 16.80 34.51
CA GLU A 29 -4.90 18.05 35.17
C GLU A 29 -4.10 18.91 34.20
N THR A 30 -4.73 19.29 33.10
CA THR A 30 -4.05 19.87 31.94
C THR A 30 -3.24 21.13 32.26
N SER A 31 -3.71 21.97 33.19
CA SER A 31 -2.99 23.17 33.65
C SER A 31 -1.70 22.88 34.43
N LYS A 32 -1.49 21.63 34.88
CA LYS A 32 -0.26 21.20 35.56
C LYS A 32 0.72 20.52 34.63
N ILE A 33 0.37 20.25 33.37
CA ILE A 33 1.28 19.66 32.41
C ILE A 33 2.23 20.75 31.94
N GLU A 34 3.53 20.53 32.06
CA GLU A 34 4.57 21.50 31.74
C GLU A 34 5.70 20.88 30.90
N PRO A 35 6.42 21.67 30.10
CA PRO A 35 7.59 21.17 29.38
C PRO A 35 8.60 20.50 30.33
N GLY A 36 9.03 19.29 29.99
CA GLY A 36 9.90 18.45 30.81
C GLY A 36 9.17 17.34 31.56
N ASP A 37 7.84 17.36 31.66
CA ASP A 37 7.07 16.22 32.16
C ASP A 37 7.33 14.97 31.32
N VAL A 38 7.32 13.82 31.97
CA VAL A 38 7.65 12.54 31.35
C VAL A 38 6.39 11.83 30.89
N ILE A 39 6.47 11.22 29.70
CA ILE A 39 5.41 10.38 29.16
C ILE A 39 5.81 8.91 29.35
N LEU A 40 5.07 8.21 30.21
CA LEU A 40 5.21 6.77 30.42
C LEU A 40 4.20 6.02 29.56
N GLY A 41 4.66 5.08 28.74
CA GLY A 41 3.83 4.16 27.95
C GLY A 41 3.70 2.80 28.63
N LEU A 42 2.47 2.36 28.91
CA LEU A 42 2.18 1.04 29.46
C LEU A 42 1.99 0.02 28.36
N LYS A 43 2.63 -1.15 28.50
CA LYS A 43 2.61 -2.21 27.49
C LYS A 43 1.22 -2.82 27.34
N SER A 44 0.80 -3.02 26.09
CA SER A 44 -0.41 -3.75 25.69
C SER A 44 -0.16 -5.25 25.54
N ASN A 45 -1.22 -6.04 25.46
CA ASN A 45 -1.13 -7.48 25.15
C ASN A 45 -1.11 -7.77 23.63
N GLY A 46 -1.14 -6.73 22.79
CA GLY A 46 -1.28 -6.84 21.33
C GLY A 46 -2.08 -5.68 20.77
N LEU A 47 -2.88 -5.96 19.74
CA LEU A 47 -3.83 -5.00 19.16
C LEU A 47 -4.97 -4.71 20.14
N HIS A 48 -5.30 -3.44 20.35
CA HIS A 48 -6.39 -3.02 21.23
C HIS A 48 -7.59 -2.49 20.43
N SER A 49 -8.74 -3.17 20.56
CA SER A 49 -10.12 -2.81 20.16
C SER A 49 -10.38 -2.33 18.71
N ASN A 50 -9.63 -1.35 18.20
CA ASN A 50 -9.80 -0.71 16.90
C ASN A 50 -8.68 -1.08 15.91
N GLY A 51 -8.86 -0.76 14.63
CA GLY A 51 -7.90 -1.09 13.56
C GLY A 51 -8.08 -2.48 12.94
N PHE A 52 -8.96 -3.33 13.49
CA PHE A 52 -9.19 -4.68 12.98
C PHE A 52 -9.74 -4.74 11.55
N SER A 53 -10.43 -3.71 11.07
CA SER A 53 -10.85 -3.64 9.66
C SER A 53 -9.66 -3.62 8.70
N LEU A 54 -8.59 -2.89 9.04
CA LEU A 54 -7.35 -2.88 8.27
C LEU A 54 -6.62 -4.22 8.36
N VAL A 55 -6.52 -4.78 9.57
CA VAL A 55 -5.91 -6.11 9.79
C VAL A 55 -6.60 -7.20 8.95
N ARG A 56 -7.93 -7.25 8.97
CA ARG A 56 -8.71 -8.20 8.15
C ARG A 56 -8.48 -7.99 6.66
N LYS A 57 -8.37 -6.74 6.20
CA LYS A 57 -8.07 -6.42 4.81
C LYS A 57 -6.67 -6.92 4.41
N ILE A 58 -5.66 -6.68 5.24
CA ILE A 58 -4.28 -7.14 5.01
C ILE A 58 -4.23 -8.66 4.91
N LEU A 59 -4.86 -9.38 5.85
CA LEU A 59 -4.93 -10.85 5.81
C LEU A 59 -5.63 -11.35 4.54
N LYS A 60 -6.76 -10.73 4.17
CA LYS A 60 -7.52 -11.11 2.96
C LYS A 60 -6.71 -10.91 1.68
N VAL A 61 -6.07 -9.75 1.50
CA VAL A 61 -5.29 -9.43 0.30
C VAL A 61 -4.09 -10.37 0.17
N ASN A 62 -3.45 -10.71 1.28
CA ASN A 62 -2.32 -11.63 1.28
C ASN A 62 -2.72 -13.12 1.30
N LYS A 63 -4.01 -13.44 1.11
CA LYS A 63 -4.56 -14.81 1.11
C LYS A 63 -4.22 -15.61 2.40
N ILE A 64 -4.13 -14.94 3.54
CA ILE A 64 -3.79 -15.53 4.85
C ILE A 64 -5.06 -15.84 5.64
N ARG A 65 -5.12 -17.07 6.16
CA ARG A 65 -6.22 -17.56 6.99
C ARG A 65 -5.93 -17.36 8.47
N TYR A 66 -6.97 -17.22 9.28
CA TYR A 66 -6.84 -17.03 10.73
C TYR A 66 -6.22 -18.24 11.46
N ASP A 67 -6.35 -19.44 10.91
CA ASP A 67 -5.75 -20.67 11.44
C ASP A 67 -4.28 -20.85 11.04
N ASN A 68 -3.73 -19.97 10.19
CA ASN A 68 -2.30 -19.99 9.90
C ASN A 68 -1.47 -19.58 11.11
N VAL A 69 -0.37 -20.29 11.32
CA VAL A 69 0.64 -19.99 12.34
C VAL A 69 1.37 -18.70 11.96
N VAL A 70 1.60 -17.82 12.93
CA VAL A 70 2.33 -16.57 12.68
C VAL A 70 3.81 -16.86 12.37
N PRO A 71 4.45 -16.11 11.44
CA PRO A 71 5.84 -16.34 11.05
C PRO A 71 6.90 -16.27 12.17
N TRP A 72 6.58 -15.66 13.31
CA TRP A 72 7.52 -15.40 14.42
C TRP A 72 7.25 -16.24 15.67
N GLY A 73 6.37 -17.23 15.60
CA GLY A 73 5.99 -17.97 16.80
C GLY A 73 5.15 -19.20 16.49
N LYS A 74 4.53 -19.73 17.55
CA LYS A 74 3.69 -20.93 17.50
C LYS A 74 2.18 -20.62 17.54
N ASP A 75 1.83 -19.35 17.78
CA ASP A 75 0.45 -18.88 17.86
C ASP A 75 -0.17 -18.79 16.45
N THR A 76 -1.49 -18.78 16.36
CA THR A 76 -2.18 -18.51 15.08
C THR A 76 -2.50 -17.02 14.96
N PHE A 77 -2.76 -16.54 13.75
CA PHE A 77 -3.27 -15.17 13.57
C PHE A 77 -4.58 -14.97 14.35
N GLY A 78 -5.50 -15.94 14.30
CA GLY A 78 -6.75 -15.93 15.06
C GLY A 78 -6.52 -15.85 16.57
N GLY A 79 -5.62 -16.69 17.11
CA GLY A 79 -5.25 -16.68 18.52
C GLY A 79 -4.67 -15.33 18.97
N LEU A 80 -3.80 -14.72 18.15
CA LEU A 80 -3.25 -13.40 18.42
C LEU A 80 -4.32 -12.30 18.40
N LEU A 81 -5.24 -12.34 17.45
CA LEU A 81 -6.31 -11.36 17.29
C LEU A 81 -7.41 -11.45 18.36
N LEU A 82 -7.55 -12.61 19.01
CA LEU A 82 -8.47 -12.83 20.11
C LEU A 82 -7.89 -12.51 21.49
N LYS A 83 -6.62 -12.06 21.56
CA LYS A 83 -5.99 -11.67 22.84
C LYS A 83 -6.79 -10.55 23.51
N PRO A 84 -7.25 -10.72 24.76
CA PRO A 84 -8.01 -9.69 25.45
C PRO A 84 -7.21 -8.39 25.66
N THR A 85 -7.89 -7.26 25.47
CA THR A 85 -7.36 -5.93 25.79
C THR A 85 -6.90 -5.87 27.25
N ARG A 86 -5.70 -5.33 27.48
CA ARG A 86 -5.15 -5.15 28.83
C ARG A 86 -5.91 -4.05 29.57
N ILE A 87 -6.27 -4.28 30.83
CA ILE A 87 -6.97 -3.33 31.70
C ILE A 87 -6.02 -2.84 32.79
N TYR A 88 -5.76 -1.52 32.82
CA TYR A 88 -4.74 -0.90 33.68
C TYR A 88 -5.29 -0.29 34.98
N VAL A 89 -6.59 -0.39 35.25
CA VAL A 89 -7.21 0.30 36.39
C VAL A 89 -6.58 -0.07 37.73
N ARG A 90 -6.23 -1.35 37.94
CA ARG A 90 -5.67 -1.82 39.23
C ARG A 90 -4.28 -1.25 39.52
N SER A 91 -3.48 -1.04 38.47
CA SER A 91 -2.11 -0.52 38.58
C SER A 91 -2.07 1.00 38.61
N VAL A 92 -2.97 1.66 37.88
CA VAL A 92 -2.94 3.12 37.68
C VAL A 92 -3.79 3.88 38.71
N LEU A 93 -4.95 3.34 39.11
CA LEU A 93 -5.87 4.05 40.00
C LEU A 93 -5.25 4.47 41.35
N PRO A 94 -4.44 3.64 42.05
CA PRO A 94 -3.80 4.07 43.29
C PRO A 94 -2.90 5.30 43.10
N LEU A 95 -2.13 5.32 42.01
CA LEU A 95 -1.20 6.41 41.67
C LEU A 95 -1.95 7.70 41.30
N MET A 96 -3.11 7.57 40.65
CA MET A 96 -4.01 8.69 40.39
C MET A 96 -4.56 9.29 41.68
N LYS A 97 -5.01 8.46 42.63
CA LYS A 97 -5.53 8.93 43.93
C LYS A 97 -4.48 9.69 44.75
N GLU A 98 -3.21 9.30 44.61
CA GLU A 98 -2.08 9.93 45.29
C GLU A 98 -1.56 11.19 44.57
N GLY A 99 -2.17 11.60 43.45
CA GLY A 99 -1.75 12.80 42.70
C GLY A 99 -0.38 12.66 42.04
N LEU A 100 0.04 11.43 41.73
CA LEU A 100 1.31 11.17 41.04
C LEU A 100 1.18 11.24 39.51
N ILE A 101 -0.05 11.23 38.99
CA ILE A 101 -0.36 11.22 37.56
C ILE A 101 -1.07 12.51 37.21
N LYS A 102 -0.48 13.32 36.32
CA LYS A 102 -1.08 14.56 35.81
C LYS A 102 -2.12 14.29 34.72
N ALA A 103 -1.92 13.22 33.93
CA ALA A 103 -2.91 12.78 32.94
C ALA A 103 -2.72 11.32 32.54
N ALA A 104 -3.78 10.70 32.01
CA ALA A 104 -3.75 9.35 31.47
C ALA A 104 -4.61 9.25 30.20
N ALA A 105 -4.12 8.55 29.18
CA ALA A 105 -4.87 8.29 27.95
C ALA A 105 -4.81 6.80 27.58
N HIS A 106 -5.97 6.18 27.35
CA HIS A 106 -6.04 4.86 26.77
C HIS A 106 -5.74 4.91 25.27
N ILE A 107 -4.82 4.07 24.81
CA ILE A 107 -4.44 4.02 23.40
C ILE A 107 -5.27 2.95 22.70
N THR A 108 -6.17 3.40 21.83
CA THR A 108 -7.14 2.56 21.12
C THR A 108 -7.08 2.84 19.60
N GLY A 109 -8.19 3.22 18.98
CA GLY A 109 -8.21 3.68 17.58
C GLY A 109 -7.72 5.12 17.51
N GLY A 110 -6.99 5.46 16.45
CA GLY A 110 -6.24 6.73 16.38
C GLY A 110 -4.83 6.66 16.98
N GLY A 111 -4.47 5.48 17.52
CA GLY A 111 -3.13 5.16 17.98
C GLY A 111 -2.58 6.14 19.02
N ILE A 112 -1.26 6.24 19.15
CA ILE A 112 -0.64 7.17 20.11
C ILE A 112 -0.91 8.61 19.68
N THR A 113 -0.87 8.87 18.37
CA THR A 113 -1.01 10.21 17.76
C THR A 113 -2.27 10.94 18.21
N GLU A 114 -3.43 10.27 18.12
CA GLU A 114 -4.72 10.91 18.41
C GLU A 114 -5.15 10.73 19.86
N ASN A 115 -4.73 9.65 20.54
CA ASN A 115 -5.19 9.40 21.91
C ASN A 115 -4.32 10.12 22.94
N ALA A 116 -2.99 10.12 22.79
CA ALA A 116 -2.10 10.73 23.76
C ALA A 116 -2.27 12.25 23.83
N THR A 117 -2.65 12.91 22.74
CA THR A 117 -2.85 14.37 22.69
C THR A 117 -4.16 14.84 23.33
N ARG A 118 -5.11 13.93 23.63
CA ARG A 118 -6.41 14.30 24.24
C ARG A 118 -6.31 14.84 25.66
N VAL A 119 -5.15 14.67 26.31
CA VAL A 119 -4.92 15.17 27.66
C VAL A 119 -4.42 16.61 27.68
N LEU A 120 -4.02 17.14 26.53
CA LEU A 120 -3.50 18.48 26.38
C LEU A 120 -4.61 19.50 26.19
N ASP A 121 -4.30 20.75 26.55
CA ASP A 121 -5.13 21.90 26.20
C ASP A 121 -4.83 22.24 24.74
N LYS A 122 -5.88 22.33 23.92
CA LYS A 122 -5.73 22.65 22.50
C LYS A 122 -5.22 24.06 22.27
N ASP A 123 -5.52 24.96 23.19
CA ASP A 123 -5.08 26.36 23.16
C ASP A 123 -3.83 26.60 24.04
N GLY A 124 -3.31 25.53 24.64
CA GLY A 124 -2.12 25.57 25.51
C GLY A 124 -0.79 25.63 24.76
N ASN A 125 0.28 25.84 25.53
CA ASN A 125 1.66 25.98 25.08
C ASN A 125 2.48 24.67 25.16
N VAL A 126 1.82 23.53 25.39
CA VAL A 126 2.50 22.22 25.53
C VAL A 126 2.14 21.30 24.36
N ALA A 127 3.15 20.60 23.84
CA ALA A 127 3.01 19.49 22.91
C ALA A 127 3.71 18.24 23.48
N LEU A 128 3.50 17.07 22.86
CA LEU A 128 4.19 15.83 23.21
C LEU A 128 5.29 15.52 22.20
N GLU A 129 6.45 15.11 22.68
CA GLU A 129 7.48 14.51 21.84
C GLU A 129 7.65 13.05 22.24
N ILE A 130 7.44 12.13 21.30
CA ILE A 130 7.55 10.68 21.52
C ILE A 130 8.75 10.13 20.75
N ASP A 131 9.64 9.43 21.43
CA ASP A 131 10.63 8.59 20.78
C ASP A 131 9.99 7.27 20.37
N ALA A 132 9.71 7.13 19.08
CA ALA A 132 9.06 5.96 18.55
C ALA A 132 9.91 4.69 18.68
N SER A 133 11.22 4.80 18.97
CA SER A 133 12.11 3.65 19.18
C SER A 133 12.23 3.23 20.67
N ALA A 134 11.65 3.99 21.59
CA ALA A 134 11.84 3.81 23.04
C ALA A 134 11.22 2.54 23.65
N TRP A 135 10.44 1.77 22.88
CA TRP A 135 9.90 0.49 23.33
C TRP A 135 9.93 -0.56 22.24
N GLU A 136 10.05 -1.81 22.69
CA GLU A 136 9.96 -2.98 21.81
C GLU A 136 8.50 -3.23 21.43
N LYS A 137 8.21 -3.12 20.14
CA LYS A 137 6.89 -3.40 19.57
C LYS A 137 6.75 -4.89 19.35
N GLN A 138 5.55 -5.42 19.59
CA GLN A 138 5.24 -6.80 19.26
C GLN A 138 5.33 -7.03 17.75
N GLU A 139 5.84 -8.20 17.37
CA GLU A 139 6.11 -8.61 15.98
C GLU A 139 4.93 -8.44 15.01
N ILE A 140 3.69 -8.49 15.51
CA ILE A 140 2.50 -8.25 14.69
C ILE A 140 2.51 -6.87 14.02
N PHE A 141 3.07 -5.84 14.67
CA PHE A 141 3.09 -4.48 14.12
C PHE A 141 4.12 -4.35 12.99
N ASP A 142 5.30 -4.94 13.16
CA ASP A 142 6.30 -5.03 12.10
C ASP A 142 5.77 -5.85 10.92
N TRP A 143 5.06 -6.94 11.20
CA TRP A 143 4.44 -7.77 10.17
C TRP A 143 3.31 -7.05 9.42
N LEU A 144 2.42 -6.34 10.12
CA LEU A 144 1.36 -5.55 9.48
C LEU A 144 1.95 -4.45 8.59
N GLY A 145 3.02 -3.81 9.05
CA GLY A 145 3.78 -2.83 8.28
C GLY A 145 4.51 -3.42 7.06
N SER A 146 4.95 -4.68 7.15
CA SER A 146 5.62 -5.39 6.04
C SER A 146 4.64 -5.87 4.96
N MET A 147 3.42 -6.24 5.36
CA MET A 147 2.42 -6.87 4.47
C MET A 147 1.45 -5.90 3.79
N GLY A 148 1.50 -4.62 4.14
CA GLY A 148 0.71 -3.57 3.53
C GLY A 148 1.56 -2.34 3.25
N PRO A 149 1.14 -1.44 2.34
CA PRO A 149 1.82 -0.17 2.11
C PRO A 149 1.52 0.81 3.26
N VAL A 150 1.86 0.44 4.50
CA VAL A 150 1.56 1.24 5.69
C VAL A 150 2.85 1.83 6.24
N GLU A 151 3.02 3.13 6.04
CA GLU A 151 4.15 3.87 6.60
C GLU A 151 4.15 3.82 8.14
N ALA A 152 5.33 3.94 8.75
CA ALA A 152 5.50 3.94 10.21
C ALA A 152 4.59 4.96 10.92
N LYS A 153 4.44 6.15 10.34
CA LYS A 153 3.55 7.20 10.86
C LYS A 153 2.09 6.75 10.90
N GLU A 154 1.65 6.05 9.84
CA GLU A 154 0.29 5.57 9.72
C GLU A 154 0.03 4.40 10.67
N LEU A 155 1.02 3.54 10.93
CA LEU A 155 0.93 2.51 11.96
C LEU A 155 0.69 3.14 13.35
N LEU A 156 1.47 4.14 13.75
CA LEU A 156 1.33 4.83 15.04
C LEU A 156 0.03 5.64 15.17
N ARG A 157 -0.56 6.04 14.04
CA ARG A 157 -1.87 6.71 13.99
C ARG A 157 -3.03 5.73 13.95
N THR A 158 -2.83 4.51 13.44
CA THR A 158 -3.92 3.54 13.33
C THR A 158 -4.00 2.64 14.56
N PHE A 159 -2.85 2.17 15.01
CA PHE A 159 -2.71 1.15 16.02
C PHE A 159 -2.06 1.69 17.29
N ASN A 160 -2.22 0.94 18.35
CA ASN A 160 -1.61 1.21 19.63
C ASN A 160 -0.10 0.87 19.66
N CYS A 161 0.39 0.12 18.65
CA CYS A 161 1.80 -0.21 18.42
C CYS A 161 2.55 -0.70 19.65
N GLY A 162 1.87 -1.45 20.52
CA GLY A 162 2.45 -2.04 21.71
C GLY A 162 2.24 -1.24 23.00
N ILE A 163 1.81 0.01 22.93
CA ILE A 163 1.41 0.82 24.09
C ILE A 163 -0.11 0.78 24.23
N GLY A 164 -0.65 0.41 25.38
CA GLY A 164 -2.10 0.39 25.62
C GLY A 164 -2.62 1.58 26.42
N MET A 165 -1.74 2.28 27.12
CA MET A 165 -2.06 3.51 27.87
C MET A 165 -0.81 4.39 27.96
N THR A 166 -0.97 5.71 27.91
CA THR A 166 0.07 6.68 28.26
C THR A 166 -0.28 7.42 29.53
N LEU A 167 0.74 7.76 30.33
CA LEU A 167 0.63 8.56 31.54
C LEU A 167 1.56 9.76 31.42
N VAL A 168 1.10 10.93 31.85
CA VAL A 168 1.93 12.13 31.99
C VAL A 168 2.21 12.33 33.48
N VAL A 169 3.49 12.43 33.83
CA VAL A 169 3.97 12.53 35.22
C VAL A 169 5.07 13.58 35.32
N SER A 170 5.26 14.16 36.51
CA SER A 170 6.38 15.07 36.70
C SER A 170 7.72 14.35 36.56
N LYS A 171 8.73 15.07 36.09
CA LYS A 171 10.07 14.52 35.86
C LYS A 171 10.66 13.88 37.11
N GLU A 172 10.43 14.47 38.28
CA GLU A 172 10.94 14.02 39.57
C GLU A 172 10.24 12.75 40.06
N LYS A 173 8.98 12.54 39.64
CA LYS A 173 8.16 11.40 40.06
C LYS A 173 8.19 10.24 39.05
N ALA A 174 8.77 10.43 37.87
CA ALA A 174 8.74 9.46 36.78
C ALA A 174 9.27 8.07 37.20
N ASP A 175 10.44 8.03 37.84
CA ASP A 175 11.07 6.78 38.30
C ASP A 175 10.27 6.09 39.40
N GLU A 176 9.62 6.86 40.29
CA GLU A 176 8.74 6.30 41.31
C GLU A 176 7.51 5.65 40.68
N VAL A 177 6.81 6.39 39.81
CA VAL A 177 5.61 5.91 39.13
C VAL A 177 5.94 4.66 38.32
N GLN A 178 7.02 4.68 37.53
CA GLN A 178 7.42 3.54 36.72
C GLN A 178 7.70 2.30 37.59
N ARG A 179 8.47 2.44 38.69
CA ARG A 179 8.75 1.32 39.61
C ARG A 179 7.48 0.75 40.23
N ARG A 180 6.52 1.58 40.63
CA ARG A 180 5.25 1.13 41.24
C ARG A 180 4.37 0.41 40.24
N ILE A 181 4.31 0.89 39.01
CA ILE A 181 3.60 0.21 37.91
C ILE A 181 4.23 -1.16 37.64
N VAL A 182 5.56 -1.24 37.55
CA VAL A 182 6.26 -2.52 37.39
C VAL A 182 5.99 -3.47 38.55
N LYS A 183 6.03 -2.98 39.80
CA LYS A 183 5.70 -3.76 40.99
C LYS A 183 4.26 -4.29 40.98
N SER A 184 3.33 -3.61 40.31
CA SER A 184 1.94 -4.05 40.15
C SER A 184 1.72 -5.08 39.04
N GLY A 185 2.78 -5.52 38.35
CA GLY A 185 2.73 -6.55 37.31
C GLY A 185 2.48 -6.03 35.90
N GLU A 186 2.70 -4.73 35.67
CA GLU A 186 2.67 -4.10 34.35
C GLU A 186 4.08 -3.86 33.81
N SER A 187 4.20 -3.55 32.52
CA SER A 187 5.44 -3.04 31.93
C SER A 187 5.24 -1.59 31.53
N ALA A 188 6.20 -0.73 31.86
CA ALA A 188 6.16 0.69 31.59
C ALA A 188 7.48 1.15 30.96
N TYR A 189 7.38 1.96 29.91
CA TYR A 189 8.50 2.54 29.18
C TYR A 189 8.42 4.06 29.29
N GLN A 190 9.55 4.72 29.48
CA GLN A 190 9.61 6.17 29.24
C GLN A 190 9.69 6.37 27.72
N ILE A 191 8.60 6.84 27.12
CA ILE A 191 8.46 6.92 25.66
C ILE A 191 8.65 8.34 25.11
N GLY A 192 8.78 9.34 25.99
CA GLY A 192 8.86 10.73 25.57
C GLY A 192 8.68 11.72 26.70
N SER A 193 8.43 12.96 26.33
CA SER A 193 8.21 14.08 27.25
C SER A 193 7.24 15.12 26.69
N ALA A 194 6.63 15.89 27.58
CA ALA A 194 5.99 17.15 27.23
C ALA A 194 7.07 18.17 26.85
N ILE A 195 6.82 18.95 25.80
CA ILE A 195 7.71 19.99 25.28
C ILE A 195 6.95 21.29 25.10
N GLU A 196 7.67 22.40 24.97
CA GLU A 196 7.07 23.66 24.54
C GLU A 196 6.56 23.54 23.10
N ARG A 197 5.35 24.03 22.86
CA ARG A 197 4.66 23.92 21.58
C ARG A 197 5.29 24.87 20.56
N ALA A 198 6.03 24.30 19.61
CA ALA A 198 6.68 25.06 18.53
C ALA A 198 5.81 25.22 17.26
N SER A 199 4.70 24.49 17.14
CA SER A 199 3.84 24.51 15.95
C SER A 199 2.40 24.11 16.27
N GLU A 200 1.52 24.09 15.26
CA GLU A 200 0.15 23.59 15.43
C GLU A 200 0.10 22.10 15.83
N ALA A 201 1.13 21.31 15.51
CA ALA A 201 1.19 19.90 15.86
C ALA A 201 1.32 19.70 17.38
N LEU A 202 0.36 18.97 17.95
CA LEU A 202 0.33 18.60 19.38
C LEU A 202 1.21 17.39 19.72
N ILE A 203 1.74 16.70 18.71
CA ILE A 203 2.63 15.56 18.89
C ILE A 203 3.66 15.47 17.76
N THR A 204 4.91 15.20 18.12
CA THR A 204 6.01 14.91 17.21
C THR A 204 6.64 13.56 17.55
N TYR A 205 7.25 12.92 16.56
CA TYR A 205 7.91 11.63 16.71
C TYR A 205 9.41 11.74 16.37
N LYS A 206 10.25 11.18 17.24
CA LYS A 206 11.69 10.92 17.01
C LYS A 206 11.91 9.47 16.58
N ASN A 207 12.99 9.23 15.83
CA ASN A 207 13.47 7.90 15.43
C ASN A 207 12.40 7.03 14.75
N LEU A 208 11.54 7.64 13.93
CA LEU A 208 10.38 6.97 13.33
C LEU A 208 10.80 5.90 12.31
N GLU A 209 11.86 6.17 11.57
CA GLU A 209 12.50 5.27 10.60
C GLU A 209 13.04 3.99 11.24
N ASN A 210 13.41 4.06 12.52
CA ASN A 210 13.93 2.93 13.29
C ASN A 210 12.84 2.27 14.16
N ALA A 211 11.62 2.80 14.15
CA ALA A 211 10.56 2.35 15.04
C ALA A 211 10.01 0.97 14.65
N PHE A 212 10.11 0.58 13.37
CA PHE A 212 9.55 -0.66 12.84
C PHE A 212 10.53 -1.36 11.90
N LYS A 213 10.51 -2.70 11.90
CA LYS A 213 11.28 -3.52 10.96
C LYS A 213 10.43 -3.88 9.75
N LEU A 214 10.08 -2.88 8.93
CA LEU A 214 9.10 -3.01 7.83
C LEU A 214 9.54 -3.93 6.69
N THR A 215 10.81 -4.33 6.62
CA THR A 215 11.32 -5.27 5.61
C THR A 215 11.42 -6.71 6.11
N LYS A 216 11.26 -6.93 7.42
CA LYS A 216 11.53 -8.24 8.06
C LYS A 216 10.68 -9.37 7.53
N TYR A 217 9.42 -9.08 7.17
CA TYR A 217 8.46 -10.08 6.70
C TYR A 217 8.07 -9.90 5.24
N VAL A 218 8.69 -8.95 4.55
CA VAL A 218 8.55 -8.84 3.10
C VAL A 218 9.21 -10.09 2.53
N ARG A 219 8.39 -11.04 2.07
CA ARG A 219 8.91 -12.07 1.16
C ARG A 219 9.28 -11.33 -0.10
N GLU A 220 10.50 -11.51 -0.61
CA GLU A 220 10.80 -11.17 -2.00
C GLU A 220 9.87 -12.02 -2.87
N THR A 221 8.69 -11.47 -3.16
CA THR A 221 7.79 -12.04 -4.13
C THR A 221 8.51 -11.90 -5.45
N ARG A 222 8.92 -13.04 -6.03
CA ARG A 222 9.42 -13.09 -7.40
C ARG A 222 8.53 -12.20 -8.26
N LYS A 223 9.15 -11.26 -8.97
CA LYS A 223 8.46 -10.43 -9.94
C LYS A 223 8.62 -11.05 -11.31
N ILE A 224 7.57 -10.97 -12.11
CA ILE A 224 7.64 -11.30 -13.53
C ILE A 224 8.46 -10.22 -14.23
N ARG A 225 9.51 -10.64 -14.93
CA ARG A 225 10.40 -9.74 -15.66
C ARG A 225 9.77 -9.36 -17.00
N VAL A 226 9.45 -8.08 -17.17
CA VAL A 226 8.67 -7.56 -18.31
C VAL A 226 9.59 -6.87 -19.31
N GLY A 227 9.44 -7.21 -20.58
CA GLY A 227 10.00 -6.48 -21.72
C GLY A 227 8.91 -5.66 -22.43
N ILE A 228 9.18 -4.42 -22.78
CA ILE A 228 8.22 -3.56 -23.50
C ILE A 228 8.73 -3.29 -24.92
N LEU A 229 7.89 -3.53 -25.92
CA LEU A 229 8.19 -3.19 -27.31
C LEU A 229 7.46 -1.89 -27.70
N ILE A 230 8.19 -0.94 -28.30
CA ILE A 230 7.67 0.36 -28.74
C ILE A 230 8.12 0.72 -30.15
N SER A 231 7.43 1.66 -30.80
CA SER A 231 7.87 2.27 -32.07
C SER A 231 7.98 3.79 -32.04
N GLY A 232 7.50 4.46 -30.97
CA GLY A 232 7.33 5.92 -30.93
C GLY A 232 7.44 6.54 -29.54
N ALA A 233 6.54 7.48 -29.22
CA ALA A 233 6.64 8.34 -28.04
C ALA A 233 6.58 7.62 -26.68
N GLY A 234 6.06 6.39 -26.62
CA GLY A 234 6.12 5.57 -25.40
C GLY A 234 5.13 5.94 -24.30
N SER A 235 4.03 6.64 -24.60
CA SER A 235 3.07 7.04 -23.54
C SER A 235 2.49 5.87 -22.73
N ASN A 236 2.12 4.76 -23.38
CA ASN A 236 1.70 3.53 -22.70
C ASN A 236 2.86 2.87 -21.93
N MET A 237 4.06 2.82 -22.52
CA MET A 237 5.27 2.27 -21.89
C MET A 237 5.57 2.99 -20.57
N GLN A 238 5.49 4.32 -20.53
CA GLN A 238 5.72 5.08 -19.31
C GLN A 238 4.78 4.63 -18.18
N ARG A 239 3.49 4.41 -18.49
CA ARG A 239 2.50 3.94 -17.49
C ARG A 239 2.78 2.53 -16.98
N LEU A 240 3.25 1.64 -17.86
CA LEU A 240 3.68 0.29 -17.46
C LEU A 240 4.86 0.34 -16.48
N ILE A 241 5.87 1.17 -16.77
CA ILE A 241 7.04 1.33 -15.89
C ILE A 241 6.62 1.96 -14.56
N GLU A 242 5.82 3.04 -14.58
CA GLU A 242 5.28 3.69 -13.37
C GLU A 242 4.51 2.69 -12.50
N ARG A 243 3.75 1.77 -13.10
CA ARG A 243 3.02 0.73 -12.38
C ARG A 243 3.95 -0.30 -11.75
N ALA A 244 4.94 -0.78 -12.49
CA ALA A 244 5.91 -1.77 -12.02
C ALA A 244 6.81 -1.27 -10.88
N GLN A 245 7.06 0.04 -10.83
CA GLN A 245 7.84 0.69 -9.78
C GLN A 245 7.05 0.91 -8.48
N ARG A 246 5.73 0.71 -8.47
CA ARG A 246 4.94 0.85 -7.23
C ARG A 246 5.20 -0.31 -6.28
N PRO A 247 5.24 -0.06 -4.95
CA PRO A 247 5.25 -1.13 -3.96
C PRO A 247 4.07 -2.10 -4.17
N GLY A 248 4.36 -3.40 -4.15
CA GLY A 248 3.37 -4.46 -4.34
C GLY A 248 3.04 -4.81 -5.79
N SER A 249 3.73 -4.25 -6.79
CA SER A 249 3.64 -4.75 -8.17
C SER A 249 4.21 -6.17 -8.29
N ASN A 250 3.54 -7.01 -9.07
CA ASN A 250 4.01 -8.35 -9.45
C ASN A 250 5.03 -8.30 -10.59
N CYS A 251 5.32 -7.11 -11.13
CA CYS A 251 6.14 -6.92 -12.32
C CYS A 251 7.42 -6.15 -12.02
N GLU A 252 8.45 -6.45 -12.78
CA GLU A 252 9.66 -5.64 -12.91
C GLU A 252 9.90 -5.39 -14.39
N VAL A 253 9.87 -4.13 -14.85
CA VAL A 253 10.21 -3.82 -16.25
C VAL A 253 11.73 -3.78 -16.38
N VAL A 254 12.28 -4.75 -17.11
CA VAL A 254 13.73 -4.96 -17.21
C VAL A 254 14.31 -4.48 -18.53
N LEU A 255 13.49 -4.31 -19.56
CA LEU A 255 13.94 -3.94 -20.88
C LEU A 255 12.85 -3.19 -21.67
N VAL A 256 13.24 -2.14 -22.37
CA VAL A 256 12.45 -1.52 -23.45
C VAL A 256 13.20 -1.67 -24.77
N ILE A 257 12.55 -2.27 -25.77
CA ILE A 257 13.09 -2.40 -27.13
C ILE A 257 12.31 -1.49 -28.07
N SER A 258 13.02 -0.74 -28.91
CA SER A 258 12.43 -0.01 -30.03
C SER A 258 12.95 -0.53 -31.37
N ASN A 259 12.07 -0.56 -32.38
CA ASN A 259 12.49 -0.76 -33.77
C ASN A 259 12.94 0.54 -34.46
N ASN A 260 12.81 1.67 -33.78
CA ASN A 260 13.22 3.00 -34.24
C ASN A 260 14.24 3.59 -33.24
N PRO A 261 15.49 3.87 -33.65
CA PRO A 261 16.50 4.47 -32.76
C PRO A 261 16.09 5.86 -32.23
N ASP A 262 15.26 6.59 -32.97
CA ASP A 262 14.83 7.94 -32.63
C ASP A 262 13.51 7.96 -31.84
N ALA A 263 13.05 6.80 -31.35
CA ALA A 263 11.83 6.73 -30.55
C ALA A 263 12.01 7.45 -29.21
N GLY A 264 11.27 8.55 -29.00
CA GLY A 264 11.33 9.32 -27.74
C GLY A 264 11.06 8.50 -26.47
N GLY A 265 10.35 7.36 -26.59
CA GLY A 265 10.16 6.43 -25.47
C GLY A 265 11.45 5.82 -24.91
N LEU A 266 12.53 5.72 -25.70
CA LEU A 266 13.83 5.22 -25.24
C LEU A 266 14.47 6.15 -24.20
N GLU A 267 14.45 7.46 -24.46
CA GLU A 267 14.99 8.46 -23.53
C GLU A 267 14.18 8.47 -22.22
N ILE A 268 12.86 8.33 -22.31
CA ILE A 268 11.97 8.22 -21.14
C ILE A 268 12.33 6.97 -20.32
N ALA A 269 12.48 5.81 -20.95
CA ALA A 269 12.84 4.57 -20.27
C ALA A 269 14.20 4.68 -19.54
N GLN A 270 15.20 5.30 -20.18
CA GLN A 270 16.51 5.56 -19.56
C GLN A 270 16.40 6.48 -18.34
N LYS A 271 15.62 7.57 -18.43
CA LYS A 271 15.36 8.47 -17.28
C LYS A 271 14.66 7.75 -16.12
N MET A 272 13.86 6.74 -16.43
CA MET A 272 13.20 5.87 -15.46
C MET A 272 14.07 4.69 -15.01
N GLN A 273 15.36 4.66 -15.37
CA GLN A 273 16.34 3.65 -15.00
C GLN A 273 16.03 2.23 -15.51
N VAL A 274 15.40 2.12 -16.68
CA VAL A 274 15.14 0.85 -17.36
C VAL A 274 16.13 0.66 -18.51
N SER A 275 16.66 -0.56 -18.66
CA SER A 275 17.57 -0.88 -19.77
C SER A 275 16.86 -0.73 -21.12
N THR A 276 17.58 -0.24 -22.13
CA THR A 276 17.02 -0.05 -23.47
C THR A 276 17.85 -0.76 -24.54
N ALA A 277 17.18 -1.21 -25.59
CA ALA A 277 17.82 -1.75 -26.78
C ALA A 277 17.13 -1.24 -28.05
N VAL A 278 17.90 -1.13 -29.13
CA VAL A 278 17.36 -0.83 -30.46
C VAL A 278 17.56 -2.07 -31.32
N VAL A 279 16.46 -2.59 -31.85
CA VAL A 279 16.48 -3.71 -32.81
C VAL A 279 15.78 -3.23 -34.08
N PRO A 280 16.51 -2.61 -35.02
CA PRO A 280 15.93 -2.11 -36.25
C PRO A 280 15.30 -3.23 -37.07
N HIS A 281 14.31 -2.87 -37.88
CA HIS A 281 13.72 -3.80 -38.83
C HIS A 281 14.75 -4.21 -39.89
N THR A 282 14.73 -5.49 -40.23
CA THR A 282 15.52 -6.08 -41.32
C THR A 282 14.64 -6.30 -42.55
N THR A 283 15.27 -6.49 -43.71
CA THR A 283 14.56 -6.86 -44.94
C THR A 283 13.83 -8.20 -44.81
N ILE A 284 14.41 -9.12 -44.04
CA ILE A 284 13.82 -10.42 -43.70
C ILE A 284 13.28 -10.31 -42.27
N ARG A 285 11.95 -10.29 -42.11
CA ARG A 285 11.28 -10.09 -40.83
C ARG A 285 11.71 -11.10 -39.77
N GLU A 286 11.79 -12.37 -40.16
CA GLU A 286 12.11 -13.49 -39.29
C GLU A 286 13.51 -13.33 -38.66
N GLU A 287 14.48 -12.75 -39.38
CA GLU A 287 15.81 -12.46 -38.84
C GLU A 287 15.78 -11.35 -37.77
N GLY A 288 14.97 -10.31 -38.00
CA GLY A 288 14.82 -9.20 -37.06
C GLY A 288 14.14 -9.64 -35.77
N ASP A 289 13.07 -10.42 -35.90
CA ASP A 289 12.32 -10.95 -34.76
C ASP A 289 13.15 -11.96 -33.96
N MET A 290 13.97 -12.79 -34.61
CA MET A 290 14.88 -13.70 -33.94
C MET A 290 15.92 -12.95 -33.09
N LYS A 291 16.54 -11.90 -33.63
CA LYS A 291 17.45 -11.02 -32.87
C LYS A 291 16.73 -10.36 -31.70
N MET A 292 15.49 -9.90 -31.90
CA MET A 292 14.69 -9.34 -30.82
C MET A 292 14.43 -10.37 -29.71
N SER A 293 14.10 -11.61 -30.06
CA SER A 293 13.90 -12.71 -29.12
C SER A 293 15.18 -13.03 -28.33
N GLU A 294 16.34 -13.04 -28.99
CA GLU A 294 17.64 -13.22 -28.33
C GLU A 294 17.90 -12.13 -27.28
N VAL A 295 17.65 -10.86 -27.62
CA VAL A 295 17.82 -9.73 -26.69
C VAL A 295 16.87 -9.85 -25.50
N LEU A 296 15.60 -10.20 -25.75
CA LEU A 296 14.60 -10.42 -24.69
C LEU A 296 15.02 -11.54 -23.73
N LYS A 297 15.50 -12.67 -24.26
CA LYS A 297 16.01 -13.81 -23.48
C LYS A 297 17.27 -13.47 -22.69
N LEU A 298 18.21 -12.73 -23.29
CA LEU A 298 19.43 -12.29 -22.62
C LEU A 298 19.11 -11.43 -21.38
N HIS A 299 18.06 -10.61 -21.48
CA HIS A 299 17.55 -9.82 -20.37
C HIS A 299 16.60 -10.61 -19.48
N GLY A 300 16.42 -11.92 -19.70
CA GLY A 300 15.55 -12.82 -18.94
C GLY A 300 14.10 -12.34 -18.84
N VAL A 301 13.56 -11.78 -19.93
CA VAL A 301 12.16 -11.39 -20.04
C VAL A 301 11.26 -12.63 -20.02
N GLU A 302 10.14 -12.51 -19.31
CA GLU A 302 9.13 -13.55 -19.11
C GLU A 302 7.78 -13.16 -19.71
N LEU A 303 7.45 -11.86 -19.71
CA LEU A 303 6.24 -11.28 -20.28
C LEU A 303 6.59 -10.09 -21.19
N ILE A 304 5.99 -10.02 -22.36
CA ILE A 304 6.18 -8.93 -23.33
C ILE A 304 4.92 -8.07 -23.39
N CYS A 305 5.08 -6.76 -23.28
CA CYS A 305 4.02 -5.79 -23.49
C CYS A 305 4.26 -5.01 -24.80
N LEU A 306 3.33 -5.11 -25.75
CA LEU A 306 3.34 -4.31 -26.98
C LEU A 306 2.69 -2.95 -26.68
N ALA A 307 3.50 -1.91 -26.50
CA ALA A 307 3.05 -0.57 -26.13
C ALA A 307 3.19 0.40 -27.32
N GLY A 308 2.30 0.24 -28.30
CA GLY A 308 2.37 1.02 -29.55
C GLY A 308 3.50 0.53 -30.47
N TYR A 309 3.72 -0.78 -30.52
CA TYR A 309 4.62 -1.42 -31.46
C TYR A 309 3.91 -1.62 -32.80
N MET A 310 4.37 -0.92 -33.85
CA MET A 310 3.65 -0.75 -35.12
C MET A 310 4.08 -1.77 -36.19
N ARG A 311 4.57 -2.94 -35.80
CA ARG A 311 5.06 -3.98 -36.72
C ARG A 311 4.39 -5.31 -36.43
N ILE A 312 4.09 -6.03 -37.51
CA ILE A 312 3.57 -7.40 -37.44
C ILE A 312 4.73 -8.34 -37.13
N LEU A 313 4.62 -9.06 -36.02
CA LEU A 313 5.57 -10.10 -35.60
C LEU A 313 5.39 -11.36 -36.46
N SER A 314 6.48 -12.06 -36.75
CA SER A 314 6.46 -13.34 -37.46
C SER A 314 5.79 -14.44 -36.64
N GLY A 315 5.18 -15.42 -37.30
CA GLY A 315 4.56 -16.56 -36.63
C GLY A 315 5.54 -17.36 -35.76
N GLN A 316 6.82 -17.41 -36.13
CA GLN A 316 7.86 -18.03 -35.31
C GLN A 316 8.06 -17.30 -33.97
N PHE A 317 8.14 -15.96 -34.00
CA PHE A 317 8.24 -15.16 -32.79
C PHE A 317 7.00 -15.32 -31.91
N VAL A 318 5.82 -15.28 -32.52
CA VAL A 318 4.55 -15.41 -31.79
C VAL A 318 4.44 -16.77 -31.11
N LYS A 319 4.84 -17.85 -31.79
CA LYS A 319 4.87 -19.20 -31.24
C LYS A 319 5.88 -19.35 -30.09
N GLU A 320 7.04 -18.71 -30.19
CA GLU A 320 8.06 -18.76 -29.14
C GLU A 320 7.62 -18.08 -27.84
N TRP A 321 6.90 -16.97 -27.97
CA TRP A 321 6.38 -16.18 -26.85
C TRP A 321 4.88 -16.42 -26.60
N GLU A 322 4.38 -17.59 -27.01
CA GLU A 322 2.97 -17.95 -26.85
C GLU A 322 2.55 -17.86 -25.39
N ASN A 323 1.38 -17.23 -25.13
CA ASN A 323 0.86 -16.94 -23.79
C ASN A 323 1.76 -16.04 -22.91
N LYS A 324 2.77 -15.38 -23.49
CA LYS A 324 3.71 -14.49 -22.79
C LYS A 324 3.76 -13.10 -23.42
N MET A 325 2.73 -12.72 -24.17
CA MET A 325 2.66 -11.43 -24.84
C MET A 325 1.28 -10.83 -24.70
N ILE A 326 1.24 -9.54 -24.37
CA ILE A 326 0.01 -8.75 -24.33
C ILE A 326 0.14 -7.51 -25.20
N ASN A 327 -0.98 -7.12 -25.81
CA ASN A 327 -1.10 -5.90 -26.60
C ASN A 327 -2.28 -5.06 -26.11
N ILE A 328 -2.19 -3.76 -26.32
CA ILE A 328 -3.30 -2.82 -26.13
C ILE A 328 -3.73 -2.29 -27.51
N HIS A 329 -5.01 -2.46 -27.83
CA HIS A 329 -5.57 -2.07 -29.12
C HIS A 329 -6.67 -1.00 -28.93
N PRO A 330 -6.69 0.10 -29.71
CA PRO A 330 -7.61 1.22 -29.53
C PRO A 330 -9.01 0.96 -30.12
N SER A 331 -9.57 -0.23 -29.86
CA SER A 331 -10.98 -0.53 -30.10
C SER A 331 -11.52 -1.54 -29.09
N LEU A 332 -12.84 -1.74 -29.12
CA LEU A 332 -13.50 -2.85 -28.42
C LEU A 332 -13.51 -4.09 -29.31
N LEU A 333 -12.44 -4.90 -29.22
CA LEU A 333 -12.35 -6.16 -29.95
C LEU A 333 -13.55 -7.08 -29.61
N PRO A 334 -14.08 -7.84 -30.60
CA PRO A 334 -13.51 -8.10 -31.92
C PRO A 334 -13.78 -7.02 -33.00
N ALA A 335 -14.43 -5.90 -32.66
CA ALA A 335 -14.72 -4.85 -33.63
C ALA A 335 -13.47 -4.04 -33.99
N PHE A 336 -13.37 -3.61 -35.25
CA PHE A 336 -12.33 -2.68 -35.76
C PHE A 336 -10.89 -3.13 -35.46
N ARG A 337 -10.49 -4.30 -36.00
CA ARG A 337 -9.10 -4.80 -35.93
C ARG A 337 -8.17 -4.02 -36.86
N GLY A 338 -6.87 -4.05 -36.60
CA GLY A 338 -5.85 -3.50 -37.48
C GLY A 338 -5.56 -2.00 -37.27
N GLY A 339 -4.63 -1.46 -38.05
CA GLY A 339 -3.96 -0.18 -37.75
C GLY A 339 -4.79 1.10 -37.86
N HIS A 340 -6.06 1.03 -38.29
CA HIS A 340 -6.94 2.19 -38.48
C HIS A 340 -8.21 2.15 -37.61
N ALA A 341 -8.18 1.38 -36.52
CA ALA A 341 -9.32 1.11 -35.68
C ALA A 341 -10.13 2.34 -35.22
N VAL A 342 -9.46 3.43 -34.85
CA VAL A 342 -10.14 4.68 -34.42
C VAL A 342 -10.87 5.35 -35.59
N ARG A 343 -10.25 5.37 -36.78
CA ARG A 343 -10.89 5.89 -38.00
C ARG A 343 -12.11 5.07 -38.36
N ASP A 344 -11.99 3.74 -38.31
CA ASP A 344 -13.07 2.83 -38.67
C ASP A 344 -14.24 2.93 -37.67
N THR A 345 -13.93 3.14 -36.39
CA THR A 345 -14.91 3.41 -35.34
C THR A 345 -15.74 4.67 -35.66
N ILE A 346 -15.08 5.76 -36.06
CA ILE A 346 -15.78 7.00 -36.44
C ILE A 346 -16.60 6.80 -37.71
N ALA A 347 -16.03 6.16 -38.73
CA ALA A 347 -16.70 5.90 -39.99
C ALA A 347 -17.96 5.05 -39.83
N ALA A 348 -17.93 4.08 -38.89
CA ALA A 348 -19.08 3.25 -38.55
C ALA A 348 -20.18 3.99 -37.77
N GLY A 349 -19.91 5.20 -37.28
CA GLY A 349 -20.89 6.03 -36.58
C GLY A 349 -21.31 5.50 -35.20
N VAL A 350 -20.52 4.61 -34.60
CA VAL A 350 -20.83 4.02 -33.28
C VAL A 350 -20.81 5.09 -32.19
N LYS A 351 -21.57 4.86 -31.11
CA LYS A 351 -21.66 5.78 -29.96
C LYS A 351 -20.78 5.38 -28.78
N VAL A 352 -20.23 4.17 -28.83
CA VAL A 352 -19.34 3.62 -27.82
C VAL A 352 -18.12 3.05 -28.53
N ALA A 353 -16.95 3.45 -28.08
CA ALA A 353 -15.65 2.96 -28.49
C ALA A 353 -14.88 2.53 -27.23
N GLY A 354 -13.59 2.27 -27.34
CA GLY A 354 -12.78 1.89 -26.20
C GLY A 354 -11.42 1.33 -26.59
N CYS A 355 -10.80 0.66 -25.64
CA CYS A 355 -9.56 -0.09 -25.86
C CYS A 355 -9.67 -1.49 -25.26
N THR A 356 -8.88 -2.40 -25.82
CA THR A 356 -8.83 -3.80 -25.41
C THR A 356 -7.40 -4.23 -25.14
N ALA A 357 -7.13 -4.72 -23.94
CA ALA A 357 -5.91 -5.45 -23.64
C ALA A 357 -6.16 -6.95 -23.89
N HIS A 358 -5.29 -7.58 -24.69
CA HIS A 358 -5.47 -8.99 -25.08
C HIS A 358 -4.13 -9.72 -25.21
N LEU A 359 -4.16 -11.05 -25.15
CA LEU A 359 -3.01 -11.88 -25.50
C LEU A 359 -2.70 -11.75 -26.99
N VAL A 360 -1.42 -11.79 -27.36
CA VAL A 360 -1.00 -11.79 -28.76
C VAL A 360 -1.01 -13.22 -29.30
N VAL A 361 -1.64 -13.39 -30.46
CA VAL A 361 -1.64 -14.62 -31.26
C VAL A 361 -1.26 -14.27 -32.70
N GLU A 362 -1.05 -15.27 -33.56
CA GLU A 362 -0.56 -15.04 -34.93
C GLU A 362 -1.58 -14.26 -35.78
N GLU A 363 -2.87 -14.51 -35.55
CA GLU A 363 -3.95 -13.72 -36.14
C GLU A 363 -4.03 -12.35 -35.45
N ILE A 364 -4.00 -11.30 -36.27
CA ILE A 364 -3.99 -9.90 -35.83
C ILE A 364 -5.22 -9.60 -34.96
N ASP A 365 -4.98 -9.08 -33.75
CA ASP A 365 -5.99 -8.63 -32.78
C ASP A 365 -7.09 -9.66 -32.48
N ALA A 366 -6.73 -10.95 -32.45
CA ALA A 366 -7.65 -12.06 -32.27
C ALA A 366 -7.44 -12.89 -31.00
N GLY A 367 -6.42 -12.56 -30.19
CA GLY A 367 -6.13 -13.33 -28.99
C GLY A 367 -7.13 -13.09 -27.85
N ALA A 368 -7.04 -13.91 -26.81
CA ALA A 368 -7.97 -13.86 -25.69
C ALA A 368 -7.96 -12.48 -25.01
N ILE A 369 -9.15 -11.92 -24.81
CA ILE A 369 -9.33 -10.62 -24.15
C ILE A 369 -9.04 -10.76 -22.66
N ILE A 370 -8.17 -9.88 -22.14
CA ILE A 370 -7.83 -9.80 -20.72
C ILE A 370 -8.73 -8.78 -20.03
N ALA A 371 -8.84 -7.59 -20.63
CA ALA A 371 -9.62 -6.49 -20.09
C ALA A 371 -10.04 -5.52 -21.21
N GLN A 372 -11.14 -4.80 -20.99
CA GLN A 372 -11.64 -3.75 -21.87
C GLN A 372 -12.07 -2.53 -21.07
N SER A 373 -11.93 -1.36 -21.68
CA SER A 373 -12.50 -0.11 -21.16
C SER A 373 -13.21 0.63 -22.26
N VAL A 374 -14.34 1.26 -21.92
CA VAL A 374 -15.20 1.96 -22.86
C VAL A 374 -15.03 3.47 -22.77
N VAL A 375 -15.29 4.15 -23.89
CA VAL A 375 -15.45 5.61 -23.99
C VAL A 375 -16.66 5.95 -24.85
N THR A 376 -17.30 7.08 -24.56
CA THR A 376 -18.36 7.63 -25.41
C THR A 376 -17.75 8.31 -26.63
N VAL A 377 -18.30 8.04 -27.81
CA VAL A 377 -18.03 8.79 -29.05
C VAL A 377 -19.01 9.97 -29.11
N LYS A 378 -18.46 11.19 -29.05
CA LYS A 378 -19.23 12.44 -29.04
C LYS A 378 -19.55 12.87 -30.46
N ALA A 379 -20.63 13.64 -30.61
CA ALA A 379 -20.92 14.30 -31.89
C ALA A 379 -19.78 15.27 -32.23
N GLY A 380 -19.25 15.18 -33.45
CA GLY A 380 -18.14 16.02 -33.91
C GLY A 380 -16.74 15.56 -33.49
N ASP A 381 -16.59 14.37 -32.89
CA ASP A 381 -15.26 13.81 -32.65
C ASP A 381 -14.49 13.62 -33.96
N THR A 382 -13.20 13.98 -33.93
CA THR A 382 -12.23 13.64 -34.97
C THR A 382 -11.46 12.38 -34.56
N GLU A 383 -10.69 11.80 -35.50
CA GLU A 383 -9.81 10.66 -35.20
C GLU A 383 -8.88 11.00 -34.02
N GLU A 384 -8.31 12.19 -34.00
CA GLU A 384 -7.42 12.68 -32.94
C GLU A 384 -8.14 12.82 -31.59
N THR A 385 -9.29 13.48 -31.54
CA THR A 385 -9.99 13.72 -30.25
C THR A 385 -10.55 12.45 -29.64
N LEU A 386 -10.95 11.48 -30.47
CA LEU A 386 -11.36 10.16 -30.01
C LEU A 386 -10.15 9.34 -29.57
N HIS A 387 -9.06 9.35 -30.34
CA HIS A 387 -7.84 8.61 -30.01
C HIS A 387 -7.28 9.04 -28.65
N GLU A 388 -7.13 10.34 -28.40
CA GLU A 388 -6.61 10.81 -27.09
C GLU A 388 -7.51 10.38 -25.93
N ARG A 389 -8.84 10.35 -26.12
CA ARG A 389 -9.77 9.83 -25.10
C ARG A 389 -9.64 8.34 -24.87
N ILE A 390 -9.44 7.55 -25.93
CA ILE A 390 -9.18 6.11 -25.82
C ILE A 390 -7.84 5.88 -25.10
N LYS A 391 -6.81 6.63 -25.46
CA LYS A 391 -5.47 6.57 -24.88
C LYS A 391 -5.46 6.85 -23.38
N GLU A 392 -6.26 7.79 -22.88
CA GLU A 392 -6.47 7.97 -21.42
C GLU A 392 -6.96 6.67 -20.74
N LYS A 393 -7.81 5.90 -21.42
CA LYS A 393 -8.25 4.58 -20.92
C LYS A 393 -7.15 3.54 -21.04
N GLU A 394 -6.38 3.52 -22.11
CA GLU A 394 -5.23 2.62 -22.25
C GLU A 394 -4.20 2.80 -21.12
N HIS A 395 -3.94 4.06 -20.73
CA HIS A 395 -3.00 4.42 -19.67
C HIS A 395 -3.35 3.83 -18.31
N SER A 396 -4.62 3.47 -18.09
CA SER A 396 -5.08 2.80 -16.87
C SER A 396 -5.28 1.30 -17.07
N LEU A 397 -5.92 0.90 -18.18
CA LEU A 397 -6.27 -0.48 -18.47
C LEU A 397 -5.05 -1.37 -18.70
N PHE A 398 -4.04 -0.88 -19.43
CA PHE A 398 -2.93 -1.72 -19.85
C PHE A 398 -1.99 -2.11 -18.70
N PRO A 399 -1.64 -1.21 -17.78
CA PRO A 399 -0.93 -1.60 -16.56
C PRO A 399 -1.71 -2.58 -15.67
N ASP A 400 -3.03 -2.45 -15.57
CA ASP A 400 -3.86 -3.41 -14.81
C ASP A 400 -3.87 -4.79 -15.48
N ALA A 401 -3.97 -4.85 -16.81
CA ALA A 401 -3.87 -6.09 -17.57
C ALA A 401 -2.50 -6.76 -17.41
N MET A 402 -1.41 -5.98 -17.39
CA MET A 402 -0.06 -6.48 -17.13
C MET A 402 0.04 -7.16 -15.76
N GLU A 403 -0.48 -6.52 -14.70
CA GLU A 403 -0.48 -7.09 -13.34
C GLU A 403 -1.32 -8.36 -13.24
N LEU A 404 -2.48 -8.41 -13.89
CA LEU A 404 -3.35 -9.59 -13.91
C LEU A 404 -2.67 -10.79 -14.56
N VAL A 405 -1.99 -10.58 -15.69
CA VAL A 405 -1.24 -11.66 -16.36
C VAL A 405 -0.04 -12.09 -15.52
N ALA A 406 0.67 -11.14 -14.92
CA ALA A 406 1.80 -11.47 -14.04
C ALA A 406 1.35 -12.27 -12.80
N GLU A 407 0.23 -11.93 -12.17
CA GLU A 407 -0.33 -12.71 -11.07
C GLU A 407 -0.61 -14.15 -11.50
N GLN A 408 -1.26 -14.35 -12.64
CA GLN A 408 -1.54 -15.68 -13.18
C GLN A 408 -0.27 -16.49 -13.50
N MET A 409 0.78 -15.82 -13.98
CA MET A 409 2.07 -16.47 -14.24
C MET A 409 2.75 -16.91 -12.95
N LEU A 410 2.70 -16.09 -11.90
CA LEU A 410 3.25 -16.41 -10.58
C LEU A 410 2.49 -17.54 -9.88
N GLU A 411 1.18 -17.64 -10.07
CA GLU A 411 0.37 -18.75 -9.50
C GLU A 411 0.66 -20.10 -10.16
N ARG A 412 1.18 -20.11 -11.39
CA ARG A 412 1.48 -21.33 -12.16
C ARG A 412 2.91 -21.84 -12.00
N ALA A 413 3.81 -21.01 -11.46
CA ALA A 413 5.23 -21.33 -11.30
C ALA A 413 5.54 -21.88 -9.90
#